data_AF-A0A955R420-F1
#
_entry.id   AF-A0A955R420-F1
#
_cell.length_a   1.000
_cell.length_b   1.000
_cell.length_c   1.000
_cell.angle_alpha   90.00
_cell.angle_beta   90.00
_cell.angle_gamma   90.00
#
_symmetry.space_group_name_H-M   'P 1'
#
loop_
_entity.id
_entity.type
_entity.pdbx_description
1 polymer ?
#
loop_
_entity_poly.entity_id
_entity_poly.type
_entity_poly.pdbx_seq_one_letter_code
_entity_poly.pdbx_strand_id
1 'polypeptide(L)'
;MIQLNAFKVEQNATRFFDRIRQQGYPAVLEHEEGERWYKVKVGPFADWAKAKSVSEQLEKAEKLSPLILIRFAGEGDASDRIMSEDTGPPEATGELPPQKTESEGAAGANPSPAEDEPGPDALDRVIARFLAWKEAWQEKDLETYLGFYSGQFDPAPRTRQAWERSRKRALDREGTIRVQVGEMEVAPVGDRVEMRFIQKFQSSTFQDVGLKTLVWGYENGQWKILSERWLPI
;
A
#
# COMPACT_ATOMS: atom_id res chain seq x y z
N MET A 1 13.81 2.39 10.79
CA MET A 1 13.78 3.56 9.88
C MET A 1 12.34 3.83 9.50
N ILE A 2 11.94 5.10 9.32
CA ILE A 2 10.62 5.50 8.80
C ILE A 2 10.86 6.03 7.39
N GLN A 3 10.12 5.57 6.38
CA GLN A 3 10.19 6.14 5.04
C GLN A 3 9.20 7.30 4.90
N LEU A 4 9.70 8.51 4.72
CA LEU A 4 8.85 9.70 4.64
C LEU A 4 8.23 9.87 3.25
N ASN A 5 9.04 9.72 2.21
CA ASN A 5 8.61 9.92 0.82
C ASN A 5 9.62 9.31 -0.17
N ALA A 6 9.23 9.17 -1.43
CA ALA A 6 10.09 8.79 -2.55
C ALA A 6 9.86 9.70 -3.76
N PHE A 7 10.93 10.18 -4.39
CA PHE A 7 10.86 11.16 -5.49
C PHE A 7 11.55 10.62 -6.74
N LYS A 8 10.99 10.88 -7.93
CA LYS A 8 11.68 10.57 -9.21
C LYS A 8 12.83 11.52 -9.52
N VAL A 9 12.78 12.72 -8.94
CA VAL A 9 13.73 13.81 -9.22
C VAL A 9 14.59 14.03 -7.99
N GLU A 10 15.91 13.84 -8.14
CA GLU A 10 16.90 13.98 -7.08
C GLU A 10 16.78 15.32 -6.34
N GLN A 11 16.63 16.41 -7.09
CA GLN A 11 16.59 17.74 -6.51
C GLN A 11 15.37 17.93 -5.57
N ASN A 12 14.23 17.31 -5.88
CA ASN A 12 13.06 17.34 -5.01
C ASN A 12 13.33 16.53 -3.74
N ALA A 13 13.97 15.37 -3.88
CA ALA A 13 14.36 14.53 -2.75
C ALA A 13 15.35 15.24 -1.84
N THR A 14 16.35 15.91 -2.41
CA THR A 14 17.41 16.62 -1.68
C THR A 14 16.84 17.80 -0.91
N ARG A 15 16.02 18.64 -1.55
CA ARG A 15 15.33 19.75 -0.86
C ARG A 15 14.46 19.27 0.29
N PHE A 16 13.76 18.14 0.08
CA PHE A 16 12.94 17.53 1.11
C PHE A 16 13.80 17.01 2.26
N PHE A 17 14.85 16.25 1.96
CA PHE A 17 15.83 15.74 2.91
C PHE A 17 16.47 16.84 3.76
N ASP A 18 16.95 17.92 3.14
CA ASP A 18 17.57 19.04 3.83
C ASP A 18 16.60 19.70 4.82
N ARG A 19 15.35 19.89 4.40
CA ARG A 19 14.30 20.46 5.26
C ARG A 19 14.03 19.60 6.49
N ILE A 20 14.01 18.27 6.34
CA ILE A 20 13.82 17.34 7.46
C ILE A 20 15.02 17.38 8.41
N ARG A 21 16.26 17.46 7.89
CA ARG A 21 17.46 17.59 8.74
C ARG A 21 17.53 18.92 9.48
N GLN A 22 17.10 20.02 8.85
CA GLN A 22 17.03 21.34 9.49
C GLN A 22 16.06 21.38 10.67
N GLN A 23 15.03 20.52 10.68
CA GLN A 23 14.11 20.33 11.80
C GLN A 23 14.69 19.45 12.94
N GLY A 24 15.94 18.99 12.80
CA GLY A 24 16.64 18.20 13.81
C GLY A 24 16.39 16.69 13.71
N TYR A 25 15.66 16.22 12.70
CA TYR A 25 15.43 14.80 12.50
C TYR A 25 16.64 14.12 11.81
N PRO A 26 17.05 12.90 12.25
CA PRO A 26 18.12 12.15 11.61
C PRO A 26 17.62 11.55 10.29
N ALA A 27 17.59 12.35 9.23
CA ALA A 27 17.18 11.90 7.90
C ALA A 27 18.31 11.23 7.13
N VAL A 28 17.95 10.31 6.26
CA VAL A 28 18.81 9.60 5.30
C VAL A 28 18.16 9.70 3.92
N LEU A 29 18.94 10.06 2.91
CA LEU A 29 18.56 10.03 1.50
C LEU A 29 19.21 8.80 0.88
N GLU A 30 18.40 7.86 0.38
CA GLU A 30 18.85 6.63 -0.26
C GLU A 30 18.49 6.63 -1.74
N HIS A 31 19.42 6.14 -2.56
CA HIS A 31 19.26 5.90 -3.99
C HIS A 31 20.24 4.81 -4.41
N GLU A 32 19.76 3.78 -5.10
CA GLU A 32 20.59 2.67 -5.62
C GLU A 32 20.76 2.79 -7.14
N GLU A 33 21.91 2.35 -7.68
CA GLU A 33 22.15 2.36 -9.13
C GLU A 33 21.13 1.48 -9.85
N GLY A 34 20.35 2.09 -10.75
CA GLY A 34 19.25 1.43 -11.46
C GLY A 34 17.86 1.64 -10.83
N GLU A 35 17.78 2.16 -9.59
CA GLU A 35 16.51 2.59 -9.02
C GLU A 35 16.08 3.95 -9.59
N ARG A 36 14.80 4.06 -9.94
CA ARG A 36 14.22 5.30 -10.50
C ARG A 36 13.82 6.31 -9.42
N TRP A 37 14.07 6.03 -8.14
CA TRP A 37 13.50 6.76 -7.02
C TRP A 37 14.53 7.08 -5.95
N TYR A 38 14.46 8.30 -5.44
CA TYR A 38 15.22 8.80 -4.30
C TYR A 38 14.33 8.74 -3.07
N LYS A 39 14.69 7.90 -2.10
CA LYS A 39 13.90 7.63 -0.89
C LYS A 39 14.42 8.46 0.27
N VAL A 40 13.56 9.24 0.92
CA VAL A 40 13.92 9.96 2.15
C VAL A 40 13.36 9.21 3.35
N LYS A 41 14.25 8.78 4.24
CA LYS A 41 13.94 8.03 5.47
C LYS A 41 14.41 8.81 6.70
N VAL A 42 13.89 8.50 7.88
CA VAL A 42 14.36 9.01 9.18
C VAL A 42 14.68 7.85 10.11
N GLY A 43 15.77 7.97 10.85
CA GLY A 43 16.27 6.99 11.82
C GLY A 43 17.79 6.78 11.70
N PRO A 44 18.34 5.70 12.28
CA PRO A 44 17.62 4.61 12.97
C PRO A 44 16.98 5.08 14.28
N PHE A 45 15.94 4.36 14.73
CA PHE A 45 15.32 4.58 16.03
C PHE A 45 15.56 3.37 16.91
N ALA A 46 15.82 3.60 18.20
CA ALA A 46 16.14 2.55 19.17
C ALA A 46 14.92 1.66 19.46
N ASP A 47 13.72 2.21 19.38
CA ASP A 47 12.47 1.50 19.67
C ASP A 47 11.30 2.04 18.83
N TRP A 48 10.22 1.25 18.81
CA TRP A 48 9.00 1.54 18.05
C TRP A 48 8.26 2.78 18.53
N ALA A 49 8.22 3.02 19.85
CA ALA A 49 7.49 4.16 20.42
C ALA A 49 8.10 5.49 19.97
N LYS A 50 9.44 5.55 19.89
CA LYS A 50 10.17 6.70 19.37
C LYS A 50 9.95 6.90 17.87
N ALA A 51 9.95 5.82 17.09
CA ALA A 51 9.63 5.90 15.67
C ALA A 51 8.20 6.43 15.44
N LYS A 52 7.21 5.91 16.17
CA LYS A 52 5.82 6.38 16.11
C LYS A 52 5.67 7.84 16.48
N SER A 53 6.27 8.27 17.60
CA SER A 53 6.21 9.68 18.03
C SER A 53 6.83 10.62 17.00
N VAL A 54 7.98 10.27 16.40
CA VAL A 54 8.60 11.06 15.34
C VAL A 54 7.74 11.09 14.08
N SER A 55 7.10 9.97 13.72
CA SER A 55 6.14 9.90 12.62
C SER A 55 4.97 10.86 12.81
N GLU A 56 4.35 10.87 13.99
CA GLU A 56 3.21 11.74 14.33
C GLU A 56 3.61 13.23 14.31
N GLN A 57 4.81 13.56 14.80
CA GLN A 57 5.34 14.92 14.75
C GLN A 57 5.56 15.39 13.30
N LEU A 58 6.15 14.53 12.45
CA LEU A 58 6.40 14.82 11.05
C LEU A 58 5.10 14.93 10.23
N GLU A 59 4.12 14.11 10.53
CA GLU A 59 2.76 14.23 9.97
C GLU A 59 2.16 15.61 10.30
N LYS A 60 2.27 16.07 11.55
CA LYS A 60 1.76 17.37 11.98
C LYS A 60 2.55 18.55 11.39
N ALA A 61 3.86 18.45 11.34
CA ALA A 61 4.75 19.54 10.92
C ALA A 61 4.75 19.73 9.39
N GLU A 62 4.82 18.62 8.64
CA GLU A 62 5.00 18.66 7.18
C GLU A 62 3.70 18.41 6.42
N LYS A 63 2.58 18.14 7.13
CA LYS A 63 1.31 17.67 6.54
C LYS A 63 1.50 16.42 5.66
N LEU A 64 2.47 15.58 6.00
CA LEU A 64 2.80 14.36 5.26
C LEU A 64 2.08 13.15 5.84
N SER A 65 2.12 12.03 5.12
CA SER A 65 1.74 10.71 5.63
C SER A 65 2.97 9.80 5.62
N PRO A 66 3.88 9.97 6.59
CA PRO A 66 5.10 9.17 6.67
C PRO A 66 4.77 7.67 6.83
N LEU A 67 5.43 6.82 6.05
CA LEU A 67 5.29 5.37 6.12
C LEU A 67 6.25 4.81 7.15
N ILE A 68 5.71 4.18 8.18
CA ILE A 68 6.52 3.33 9.06
C ILE A 68 6.51 1.92 8.46
N LEU A 69 7.64 1.52 7.87
CA LEU A 69 7.82 0.17 7.33
C LEU A 69 8.28 -0.78 8.44
N ILE A 70 7.43 -1.74 8.78
CA ILE A 70 7.78 -2.91 9.58
C ILE A 70 8.09 -4.03 8.58
N ARG A 71 9.37 -4.37 8.40
CA ARG A 71 9.76 -5.61 7.70
C ARG A 71 9.73 -6.75 8.71
N PHE A 72 8.96 -7.80 8.43
CA PHE A 72 9.10 -9.06 9.17
C PHE A 72 10.49 -9.63 8.89
N ALA A 73 11.26 -9.90 9.95
CA ALA A 73 12.35 -10.85 9.84
C ALA A 73 11.72 -12.24 9.63
N GLY A 74 12.26 -13.00 8.69
CA GLY A 74 11.67 -14.23 8.19
C GLY A 74 11.37 -15.29 9.26
N GLU A 75 10.42 -16.15 8.88
CA GLU A 75 10.01 -17.40 9.53
C GLU A 75 9.32 -17.31 10.90
N GLY A 76 8.04 -17.66 10.87
CA GLY A 76 7.29 -18.16 12.01
C GLY A 76 6.51 -17.09 12.77
N ASP A 77 5.20 -17.29 12.82
CA ASP A 77 4.34 -16.78 13.90
C ASP A 77 3.84 -15.31 13.79
N ALA A 78 3.24 -14.98 12.65
CA ALA A 78 2.43 -13.75 12.51
C ALA A 78 0.94 -13.95 12.88
N SER A 79 0.57 -15.08 13.48
CA SER A 79 -0.83 -15.40 13.76
C SER A 79 -1.29 -15.04 15.17
N ASP A 80 -0.38 -14.84 16.13
CA ASP A 80 -0.74 -14.91 17.56
C ASP A 80 -0.70 -13.59 18.34
N ARG A 81 -0.44 -12.44 17.69
CA ARG A 81 -0.23 -11.16 18.41
C ARG A 81 -1.35 -10.13 18.35
N ILE A 82 -2.44 -10.38 17.63
CA ILE A 82 -3.61 -9.48 17.64
C ILE A 82 -4.90 -10.30 17.74
N MET A 83 -5.11 -10.92 18.90
CA MET A 83 -6.40 -11.50 19.29
C MET A 83 -6.75 -11.01 20.69
N SER A 84 -7.66 -10.04 20.78
CA SER A 84 -8.77 -9.99 21.75
C SER A 84 -9.34 -8.57 21.78
N GLU A 85 -10.39 -8.30 21.02
CA GLU A 85 -11.72 -8.08 21.59
C GLU A 85 -12.76 -7.90 20.49
N ASP A 86 -13.82 -8.67 20.71
CA ASP A 86 -15.06 -8.82 19.98
C ASP A 86 -15.84 -7.49 19.94
N THR A 87 -16.08 -6.94 18.75
CA THR A 87 -17.39 -6.35 18.41
C THR A 87 -17.48 -6.18 16.89
N GLY A 88 -18.37 -6.95 16.26
CA GLY A 88 -18.59 -6.94 14.81
C GLY A 88 -19.13 -5.60 14.26
N PRO A 89 -18.85 -5.26 13.00
CA PRO A 89 -19.52 -4.17 12.30
C PRO A 89 -20.81 -4.65 11.59
N PRO A 90 -21.82 -3.77 11.42
CA PRO A 90 -23.18 -4.16 11.06
C PRO A 90 -23.36 -4.54 9.58
N GLU A 91 -24.13 -5.60 9.37
CA GLU A 91 -24.68 -6.04 8.08
C GLU A 91 -25.67 -5.03 7.49
N ALA A 92 -25.73 -5.00 6.16
CA ALA A 92 -27.00 -4.96 5.45
C ALA A 92 -27.07 -6.18 4.53
N THR A 93 -28.15 -6.91 4.72
CA THR A 93 -28.40 -8.35 4.53
C THR A 93 -28.77 -8.72 3.09
N GLY A 94 -28.55 -9.98 2.69
CA GLY A 94 -29.17 -10.58 1.51
C GLY A 94 -28.56 -11.92 1.08
N GLU A 95 -29.28 -13.02 1.37
CA GLU A 95 -28.93 -14.44 1.26
C GLU A 95 -28.53 -14.99 -0.13
N LEU A 96 -27.73 -16.07 -0.09
CA LEU A 96 -27.36 -17.07 -1.13
C LEU A 96 -28.56 -18.00 -1.49
N PRO A 97 -28.61 -18.83 -2.58
CA PRO A 97 -27.59 -19.88 -2.91
C PRO A 97 -27.50 -20.29 -4.42
N PRO A 98 -27.07 -21.51 -4.84
CA PRO A 98 -25.75 -21.79 -5.45
C PRO A 98 -25.79 -22.39 -6.89
N GLN A 99 -24.66 -22.40 -7.62
CA GLN A 99 -24.16 -23.62 -8.32
C GLN A 99 -22.89 -23.41 -9.19
N LYS A 100 -21.86 -24.18 -8.82
CA LYS A 100 -20.94 -25.04 -9.58
C LYS A 100 -21.04 -25.08 -11.11
N THR A 101 -19.93 -24.82 -11.80
CA THR A 101 -19.39 -25.73 -12.84
C THR A 101 -17.89 -25.51 -13.08
N GLU A 102 -17.20 -26.65 -13.17
CA GLU A 102 -15.81 -26.86 -13.59
C GLU A 102 -15.38 -26.07 -14.84
N SER A 103 -14.11 -25.67 -14.87
CA SER A 103 -13.37 -25.34 -16.10
C SER A 103 -12.13 -26.22 -16.14
N GLU A 104 -12.13 -27.18 -17.07
CA GLU A 104 -11.00 -28.06 -17.37
C GLU A 104 -10.28 -27.57 -18.64
N GLY A 105 -8.98 -27.34 -18.50
CA GLY A 105 -7.92 -27.64 -19.47
C GLY A 105 -7.94 -27.03 -20.88
N ALA A 106 -6.90 -26.26 -21.20
CA ALA A 106 -5.90 -26.67 -22.21
C ALA A 106 -4.69 -25.72 -22.24
N ALA A 107 -3.52 -26.33 -22.13
CA ALA A 107 -2.20 -25.74 -22.13
C ALA A 107 -1.73 -25.23 -23.51
N GLY A 108 -0.76 -24.32 -23.51
CA GLY A 108 0.07 -24.04 -24.69
C GLY A 108 1.09 -22.92 -24.53
N ALA A 109 2.36 -23.31 -24.37
CA ALA A 109 3.60 -22.58 -24.70
C ALA A 109 4.17 -21.57 -23.67
N ASN A 110 5.07 -22.10 -22.83
CA ASN A 110 6.08 -21.38 -22.06
C ASN A 110 7.21 -20.82 -22.97
N PRO A 111 7.79 -19.67 -22.62
CA PRO A 111 9.25 -19.55 -22.58
C PRO A 111 9.74 -19.42 -21.12
N SER A 112 10.93 -20.00 -20.91
CA SER A 112 11.62 -20.21 -19.63
C SER A 112 11.76 -18.96 -18.74
N PRO A 113 11.38 -19.00 -17.44
CA PRO A 113 11.57 -17.91 -16.48
C PRO A 113 12.93 -18.03 -15.79
N ALA A 114 13.86 -17.14 -16.11
CA ALA A 114 15.14 -17.03 -15.39
C ALA A 114 15.44 -15.60 -14.89
N GLU A 115 14.48 -14.67 -14.96
CA GLU A 115 14.63 -13.28 -14.48
C GLU A 115 13.55 -12.83 -13.48
N ASP A 116 12.59 -13.69 -13.12
CA ASP A 116 11.34 -13.29 -12.44
C ASP A 116 11.21 -13.79 -10.98
N GLU A 117 12.31 -14.13 -10.30
CA GLU A 117 12.24 -14.35 -8.85
C GLU A 117 12.23 -13.00 -8.12
N PRO A 118 11.28 -12.74 -7.20
CA PRO A 118 11.27 -11.52 -6.40
C PRO A 118 12.44 -11.52 -5.41
N GLY A 119 13.61 -11.06 -5.87
CA GLY A 119 14.73 -10.73 -5.00
C GLY A 119 14.38 -9.61 -4.00
N PRO A 120 15.28 -9.24 -3.08
CA PRO A 120 15.06 -8.14 -2.11
C PRO A 120 14.56 -6.83 -2.75
N ASP A 121 14.92 -6.56 -4.01
CA ASP A 121 14.37 -5.49 -4.86
C ASP A 121 12.84 -5.48 -4.98
N ALA A 122 12.18 -6.62 -4.91
CA ALA A 122 10.73 -6.75 -5.08
C ALA A 122 9.97 -5.92 -4.04
N LEU A 123 10.40 -5.95 -2.77
CA LEU A 123 9.76 -5.18 -1.72
C LEU A 123 9.88 -3.68 -1.98
N ASP A 124 11.07 -3.20 -2.34
CA ASP A 124 11.32 -1.81 -2.65
C ASP A 124 10.53 -1.34 -3.89
N ARG A 125 10.43 -2.18 -4.92
CA ARG A 125 9.60 -1.92 -6.12
C ARG A 125 8.11 -1.86 -5.79
N VAL A 126 7.59 -2.75 -4.94
CA VAL A 126 6.18 -2.75 -4.52
C VAL A 126 5.88 -1.53 -3.64
N ILE A 127 6.76 -1.16 -2.70
CA ILE A 127 6.59 0.06 -1.89
C ILE A 127 6.53 1.30 -2.78
N ALA A 128 7.39 1.39 -3.81
CA ALA A 128 7.34 2.49 -4.77
C ALA A 128 6.04 2.50 -5.62
N ARG A 129 5.47 1.33 -5.95
CA ARG A 129 4.16 1.25 -6.61
C ARG A 129 3.02 1.63 -5.67
N PHE A 130 3.06 1.20 -4.42
CA PHE A 130 2.09 1.58 -3.39
C PHE A 130 2.03 3.09 -3.20
N LEU A 131 3.17 3.77 -3.10
CA LEU A 131 3.23 5.23 -2.95
C LEU A 131 2.57 5.95 -4.13
N ALA A 132 2.86 5.50 -5.36
CA ALA A 132 2.25 6.06 -6.57
C ALA A 132 0.74 5.77 -6.66
N TRP A 133 0.29 4.59 -6.22
CA TRP A 133 -1.13 4.25 -6.10
C TRP A 133 -1.86 5.20 -5.13
N LYS A 134 -1.26 5.45 -3.96
CA LYS A 134 -1.81 6.37 -2.96
C LYS A 134 -1.88 7.81 -3.47
N GLU A 135 -0.84 8.25 -4.19
CA GLU A 135 -0.82 9.57 -4.82
C GLU A 135 -1.94 9.71 -5.86
N ALA A 136 -2.05 8.78 -6.82
CA ALA A 136 -3.12 8.78 -7.81
C ALA A 136 -4.52 8.80 -7.18
N TRP A 137 -4.70 8.06 -6.07
CA TRP A 137 -5.96 8.08 -5.33
C TRP A 137 -6.26 9.46 -4.72
N GLN A 138 -5.29 10.11 -4.09
CA GLN A 138 -5.47 11.43 -3.47
C GLN A 138 -5.71 12.53 -4.52
N GLU A 139 -5.04 12.46 -5.67
CA GLU A 139 -5.20 13.38 -6.80
C GLU A 139 -6.46 13.09 -7.64
N LYS A 140 -7.23 12.05 -7.29
CA LYS A 140 -8.43 11.62 -8.02
C LYS A 140 -8.15 11.26 -9.49
N ASP A 141 -6.93 10.86 -9.81
CA ASP A 141 -6.56 10.35 -11.12
C ASP A 141 -7.08 8.91 -11.25
N LEU A 142 -8.32 8.78 -11.73
CA LEU A 142 -9.03 7.52 -11.84
C LEU A 142 -8.31 6.53 -12.77
N GLU A 143 -7.78 6.99 -13.89
CA GLU A 143 -7.13 6.12 -14.89
C GLU A 143 -5.86 5.52 -14.31
N THR A 144 -4.98 6.36 -13.75
CA THR A 144 -3.75 5.90 -13.10
C THR A 144 -4.05 5.02 -11.90
N TYR A 145 -5.04 5.39 -11.07
CA TYR A 145 -5.46 4.62 -9.89
C TYR A 145 -5.94 3.21 -10.26
N LEU A 146 -6.86 3.08 -11.22
CA LEU A 146 -7.35 1.78 -11.68
C LEU A 146 -6.27 0.97 -12.39
N GLY A 147 -5.30 1.63 -13.03
CA GLY A 147 -4.15 1.00 -13.68
C GLY A 147 -3.23 0.22 -12.74
N PHE A 148 -3.29 0.43 -11.42
CA PHE A 148 -2.55 -0.39 -10.46
C PHE A 148 -3.18 -1.76 -10.19
N TYR A 149 -4.44 -1.98 -10.58
CA TYR A 149 -5.15 -3.22 -10.32
C TYR A 149 -4.92 -4.22 -11.47
N SER A 150 -4.63 -5.46 -11.09
CA SER A 150 -4.33 -6.55 -12.03
C SER A 150 -5.51 -6.86 -12.94
N GLY A 151 -5.26 -7.45 -14.11
CA GLY A 151 -6.31 -8.08 -14.93
C GLY A 151 -7.10 -9.15 -14.16
N GLN A 152 -6.43 -9.83 -13.22
CA GLN A 152 -6.99 -10.89 -12.38
C GLN A 152 -7.60 -10.39 -11.06
N PHE A 153 -7.66 -9.08 -10.83
CA PHE A 153 -8.23 -8.50 -9.61
C PHE A 153 -9.71 -8.87 -9.45
N ASP A 154 -10.04 -9.46 -8.30
CA ASP A 154 -11.41 -9.83 -7.92
C ASP A 154 -11.89 -8.99 -6.70
N PRO A 155 -12.83 -8.05 -6.90
CA PRO A 155 -13.41 -7.24 -5.85
C PRO A 155 -14.64 -7.89 -5.18
N ALA A 156 -14.70 -9.23 -5.15
CA ALA A 156 -15.75 -9.99 -4.48
C ALA A 156 -16.18 -9.34 -3.14
N PRO A 157 -17.50 -9.22 -2.88
CA PRO A 157 -18.62 -9.85 -3.60
C PRO A 157 -19.12 -9.07 -4.83
N ARG A 158 -18.46 -7.98 -5.24
CA ARG A 158 -18.88 -7.17 -6.40
C ARG A 158 -18.19 -7.62 -7.67
N THR A 159 -18.85 -7.43 -8.81
CA THR A 159 -18.17 -7.54 -10.11
C THR A 159 -17.16 -6.41 -10.28
N ARG A 160 -16.09 -6.65 -11.04
CA ARG A 160 -15.08 -5.63 -11.38
C ARG A 160 -15.70 -4.34 -11.92
N GLN A 161 -16.61 -4.45 -12.88
CA GLN A 161 -17.29 -3.28 -13.45
C GLN A 161 -18.12 -2.50 -12.42
N ALA A 162 -18.81 -3.19 -11.50
CA ALA A 162 -19.56 -2.53 -10.43
C ALA A 162 -18.62 -1.81 -9.44
N TRP A 163 -17.48 -2.45 -9.11
CA TRP A 163 -16.44 -1.87 -8.28
C TRP A 163 -15.81 -0.63 -8.93
N GLU A 164 -15.39 -0.70 -10.20
CA GLU A 164 -14.82 0.44 -10.94
C GLU A 164 -15.79 1.62 -11.00
N ARG A 165 -17.07 1.37 -11.30
CA ARG A 165 -18.11 2.41 -11.27
C ARG A 165 -18.27 3.03 -9.89
N SER A 166 -18.17 2.23 -8.83
CA SER A 166 -18.23 2.75 -7.46
C SER A 166 -17.03 3.63 -7.11
N ARG A 167 -15.83 3.25 -7.57
CA ARG A 167 -14.60 4.05 -7.41
C ARG A 167 -14.68 5.35 -8.17
N LYS A 168 -15.11 5.32 -9.43
CA LYS A 168 -15.36 6.52 -10.23
C LYS A 168 -16.28 7.49 -9.50
N ARG A 169 -17.45 7.03 -9.05
CA ARG A 169 -18.40 7.88 -8.30
C ARG A 169 -17.82 8.44 -7.01
N ALA A 170 -16.92 7.71 -6.34
CA ALA A 170 -16.28 8.19 -5.12
C ALA A 170 -15.23 9.27 -5.40
N LEU A 171 -14.44 9.12 -6.49
CA LEU A 171 -13.43 10.10 -6.88
C LEU A 171 -14.04 11.36 -7.51
N ASP A 172 -15.15 11.23 -8.25
CA ASP A 172 -15.85 12.35 -8.89
C ASP A 172 -16.50 13.34 -7.89
N ARG A 173 -16.61 12.98 -6.60
CA ARG A 173 -17.17 13.88 -5.56
C ARG A 173 -16.30 15.12 -5.42
N GLU A 174 -16.89 16.27 -5.08
CA GLU A 174 -16.13 17.49 -4.85
C GLU A 174 -15.23 17.42 -3.60
N GLY A 175 -14.23 18.30 -3.54
CA GLY A 175 -13.29 18.40 -2.41
C GLY A 175 -11.98 17.65 -2.60
N THR A 176 -11.18 17.55 -1.55
CA THR A 176 -9.87 16.87 -1.56
C THR A 176 -9.99 15.50 -0.90
N ILE A 177 -9.27 14.51 -1.43
CA ILE A 177 -9.08 13.22 -0.76
C ILE A 177 -7.72 13.25 -0.07
N ARG A 178 -7.70 12.87 1.20
CA ARG A 178 -6.49 12.66 1.99
C ARG A 178 -6.47 11.22 2.48
N VAL A 179 -5.39 10.52 2.17
CA VAL A 179 -5.17 9.13 2.57
C VAL A 179 -3.87 9.09 3.36
N GLN A 180 -4.01 8.93 4.67
CA GLN A 180 -2.89 8.74 5.56
C GLN A 180 -2.71 7.26 5.84
N VAL A 181 -1.45 6.84 5.86
CA VAL A 181 -1.06 5.47 6.10
C VAL A 181 -0.28 5.47 7.41
N GLY A 182 -0.78 4.72 8.38
CA GLY A 182 -0.13 4.51 9.66
C GLY A 182 0.89 3.38 9.59
N GLU A 183 0.93 2.57 10.64
CA GLU A 183 1.79 1.40 10.74
C GLU A 183 1.55 0.47 9.54
N MET A 184 2.63 0.14 8.82
CA MET A 184 2.57 -0.74 7.64
C MET A 184 3.50 -1.93 7.82
N GLU A 185 2.92 -3.12 7.71
CA GLU A 185 3.61 -4.39 7.59
C GLU A 185 3.72 -4.76 6.12
N VAL A 186 4.91 -5.16 5.68
CA VAL A 186 5.16 -5.64 4.32
C VAL A 186 5.95 -6.94 4.38
N ALA A 187 5.46 -7.98 3.72
CA ALA A 187 6.13 -9.27 3.67
C ALA A 187 6.03 -9.91 2.27
N PRO A 188 7.10 -10.55 1.77
CA PRO A 188 6.98 -11.45 0.64
C PRO A 188 6.26 -12.74 1.08
N VAL A 189 5.34 -13.23 0.24
CA VAL A 189 4.58 -14.47 0.45
C VAL A 189 4.58 -15.24 -0.87
N GLY A 190 5.54 -16.17 -1.02
CA GLY A 190 5.77 -16.85 -2.30
C GLY A 190 6.23 -15.85 -3.37
N ASP A 191 5.51 -15.80 -4.49
CA ASP A 191 5.72 -14.87 -5.62
C ASP A 191 5.02 -13.51 -5.44
N ARG A 192 4.38 -13.29 -4.28
CA ARG A 192 3.56 -12.10 -3.99
C ARG A 192 4.17 -11.26 -2.89
N VAL A 193 3.67 -10.04 -2.75
CA VAL A 193 3.96 -9.17 -1.61
C VAL A 193 2.64 -8.78 -0.95
N GLU A 194 2.50 -9.12 0.33
CA GLU A 194 1.38 -8.67 1.14
C GLU A 194 1.76 -7.39 1.90
N MET A 195 0.86 -6.41 1.86
CA MET A 195 0.95 -5.15 2.58
C MET A 195 -0.26 -4.99 3.47
N ARG A 196 -0.04 -4.78 4.77
CA ARG A 196 -1.10 -4.56 5.74
C ARG A 196 -0.85 -3.25 6.48
N PHE A 197 -1.81 -2.34 6.51
CA PHE A 197 -1.61 -1.03 7.13
C PHE A 197 -2.88 -0.37 7.64
N ILE A 198 -2.73 0.51 8.63
CA ILE A 198 -3.82 1.36 9.10
C ILE A 198 -4.01 2.50 8.09
N GLN A 199 -5.21 2.60 7.52
CA GLN A 199 -5.62 3.69 6.65
C GLN A 199 -6.48 4.67 7.46
N LYS A 200 -6.15 5.95 7.39
CA LYS A 200 -7.07 7.04 7.75
C LYS A 200 -7.48 7.76 6.48
N PHE A 201 -8.75 7.66 6.11
CA PHE A 201 -9.31 8.36 4.97
C PHE A 201 -10.00 9.64 5.44
N GLN A 202 -9.82 10.71 4.69
CA GLN A 202 -10.57 11.93 4.88
C GLN A 202 -10.95 12.54 3.53
N SER A 203 -12.18 13.02 3.46
CA SER A 203 -12.73 13.85 2.40
C SER A 203 -13.44 15.05 3.04
N SER A 204 -13.98 15.96 2.22
CA SER A 204 -14.73 17.11 2.72
C SER A 204 -15.96 16.75 3.57
N THR A 205 -16.56 15.57 3.35
CA THR A 205 -17.84 15.19 3.98
C THR A 205 -17.80 13.86 4.73
N PHE A 206 -16.67 13.17 4.72
CA PHE A 206 -16.56 11.83 5.28
C PHE A 206 -15.14 11.55 5.75
N GLN A 207 -15.02 10.83 6.86
CA GLN A 207 -13.77 10.31 7.38
C GLN A 207 -13.97 8.85 7.81
N ASP A 208 -12.95 8.03 7.59
CA ASP A 208 -12.91 6.67 8.13
C ASP A 208 -11.51 6.30 8.60
N VAL A 209 -11.45 5.30 9.45
CA VAL A 209 -10.22 4.63 9.82
C VAL A 209 -10.45 3.14 9.67
N GLY A 210 -9.47 2.42 9.15
CA GLY A 210 -9.58 0.98 9.01
C GLY A 210 -8.26 0.31 8.70
N LEU A 211 -8.21 -1.00 8.88
CA LEU A 211 -7.12 -1.86 8.50
C LEU A 211 -7.27 -2.24 7.03
N LYS A 212 -6.25 -1.92 6.22
CA LYS A 212 -6.14 -2.29 4.81
C LYS A 212 -5.20 -3.47 4.64
N THR A 213 -5.55 -4.41 3.77
CA THR A 213 -4.63 -5.43 3.25
C THR A 213 -4.63 -5.33 1.72
N LEU A 214 -3.45 -5.23 1.12
CA LEU A 214 -3.22 -5.30 -0.31
C LEU A 214 -2.28 -6.47 -0.62
N VAL A 215 -2.66 -7.30 -1.58
CA VAL A 215 -1.78 -8.35 -2.12
C VAL A 215 -1.34 -7.93 -3.51
N TRP A 216 -0.03 -7.85 -3.70
CA TRP A 216 0.60 -7.49 -4.97
C TRP A 216 1.18 -8.72 -5.65
N GLY A 217 1.01 -8.82 -6.96
CA GLY A 217 1.64 -9.84 -7.81
C GLY A 217 2.31 -9.20 -9.01
N TYR A 218 3.25 -9.92 -9.60
CA TYR A 218 3.94 -9.48 -10.81
C TYR A 218 3.17 -9.92 -12.06
N GLU A 219 2.76 -8.95 -12.88
CA GLU A 219 1.97 -9.17 -14.10
C GLU A 219 2.51 -8.26 -15.21
N ASN A 220 2.86 -8.85 -16.36
CA ASN A 220 3.31 -8.13 -17.56
C ASN A 220 4.45 -7.12 -17.29
N GLY A 221 5.45 -7.53 -16.51
CA GLY A 221 6.61 -6.69 -16.17
C GLY A 221 6.35 -5.65 -15.07
N GLN A 222 5.19 -5.66 -14.42
CA GLN A 222 4.80 -4.68 -13.40
C GLN A 222 4.16 -5.33 -12.17
N TRP A 223 4.42 -4.77 -10.98
CA TRP A 223 3.67 -5.13 -9.78
C TRP A 223 2.27 -4.51 -9.80
N LYS A 224 1.25 -5.35 -9.64
CA LYS A 224 -0.18 -4.99 -9.66
C LYS A 224 -0.89 -5.53 -8.43
N ILE A 225 -1.97 -4.85 -8.01
CA ILE A 225 -2.83 -5.27 -6.91
C ILE A 225 -3.71 -6.43 -7.40
N LEU A 226 -3.51 -7.61 -6.81
CA LEU A 226 -4.30 -8.82 -7.04
C LEU A 226 -5.52 -8.88 -6.11
N SER A 227 -5.39 -8.37 -4.89
CA SER A 227 -6.48 -8.36 -3.91
C SER A 227 -6.41 -7.14 -3.01
N GLU A 228 -7.58 -6.66 -2.60
CA GLU A 228 -7.78 -5.54 -1.69
C GLU A 228 -8.82 -5.94 -0.64
N ARG A 229 -8.46 -5.82 0.64
CA ARG A 229 -9.39 -5.99 1.76
C ARG A 229 -9.32 -4.76 2.66
N TRP A 230 -10.46 -4.36 3.21
CA TRP A 230 -10.58 -3.28 4.17
C TRP A 230 -11.51 -3.69 5.31
N LEU A 231 -11.10 -3.40 6.54
CA LEU A 231 -11.87 -3.65 7.76
C LEU A 231 -11.91 -2.34 8.57
N PRO A 232 -13.08 -1.86 9.01
CA PRO A 232 -13.16 -0.69 9.89
C PRO A 232 -12.50 -0.97 11.24
N ILE A 233 -11.98 0.07 11.90
CA ILE A 233 -11.46 0.03 13.29
C ILE A 233 -12.01 1.17 14.13
#